data_AF-A0A255EJ48-F1
#
_entry.id   AF-A0A255EJ48-F1
#
_cell.length_a   1.000
_cell.length_b   1.000
_cell.length_c   1.000
_cell.angle_alpha   90.00
_cell.angle_beta   90.00
_cell.angle_gamma   90.00
#
_symmetry.space_group_name_H-M   'P 1'
#
loop_
_entity.id
_entity.type
_entity.pdbx_description
1 polymer ?
#
loop_
_entity_poly.entity_id
_entity_poly.type
_entity_poly.pdbx_seq_one_letter_code
_entity_poly.pdbx_strand_id
1 'polypeptide(L)'
;MAVLGDLEHRVMGALWRTSQARSVREVHEELSGEDGEKQLAYTTVMTVLDRLAKKDLVMRERDGRAWIYRPAVTQARLIADEMYALLVDVDPSERPRILDELRGLIDGDPAMEGLRRSG
;
A
#
# COMPACT_ATOMS: atom_id res chain seq x y z
N MET A 1 0.48 15.10 1.09
CA MET A 1 0.53 13.75 1.68
C MET A 1 1.84 13.12 1.22
N ALA A 2 2.65 12.58 2.12
CA ALA A 2 3.94 12.00 1.74
C ALA A 2 3.73 10.61 1.15
N VAL A 3 4.49 10.28 0.10
CA VAL A 3 4.56 8.92 -0.48
C VAL A 3 5.00 7.94 0.61
N LEU A 4 4.36 6.78 0.68
CA LEU A 4 4.74 5.75 1.63
C LEU A 4 6.12 5.17 1.32
N GLY A 5 6.81 4.73 2.38
CA GLY A 5 8.04 3.94 2.20
C GLY A 5 7.74 2.49 1.81
N ASP A 6 8.73 1.77 1.30
CA ASP A 6 8.59 0.39 0.83
C ASP A 6 7.93 -0.55 1.86
N LEU A 7 8.34 -0.47 3.13
CA LEU A 7 7.77 -1.31 4.19
C LEU A 7 6.32 -0.92 4.53
N GLU A 8 5.98 0.37 4.47
CA GLU A 8 4.60 0.84 4.66
C GLU A 8 3.71 0.30 3.53
N HIS A 9 4.18 0.35 2.27
CA HIS A 9 3.49 -0.25 1.14
C HIS A 9 3.28 -1.75 1.30
N ARG A 10 4.32 -2.48 1.73
CA ARG A 10 4.22 -3.92 1.96
C ARG A 10 3.21 -4.28 3.05
N VAL A 11 3.22 -3.55 4.16
CA VAL A 11 2.23 -3.72 5.23
C VAL A 11 0.81 -3.43 4.73
N MET A 12 0.60 -2.35 3.97
CA MET A 12 -0.71 -2.07 3.36
C MET A 12 -1.13 -3.16 2.37
N GLY A 13 -0.19 -3.67 1.57
CA GLY A 13 -0.38 -4.81 0.68
C GLY A 13 -0.91 -6.04 1.41
N ALA A 14 -0.26 -6.43 2.51
CA ALA A 14 -0.71 -7.56 3.35
C ALA A 14 -2.10 -7.32 3.97
N LEU A 15 -2.44 -6.08 4.31
CA LEU A 15 -3.76 -5.73 4.84
C LEU A 15 -4.86 -5.71 3.76
N TRP A 16 -4.54 -5.39 2.50
CA TRP A 16 -5.53 -5.37 1.41
C TRP A 16 -5.89 -6.75 0.86
N ARG A 17 -5.11 -7.79 1.18
CA ARG A 17 -5.41 -9.16 0.72
C ARG A 17 -6.68 -9.77 1.32
N THR A 18 -7.17 -9.21 2.42
CA THR A 18 -8.38 -9.65 3.09
C THR A 18 -9.18 -8.45 3.58
N SER A 19 -10.49 -8.59 3.67
CA SER A 19 -11.37 -7.60 4.28
C SER A 19 -11.39 -7.69 5.82
N GLN A 20 -10.81 -8.74 6.40
CA GLN A 20 -10.79 -8.94 7.85
C GLN A 20 -9.70 -8.12 8.53
N ALA A 21 -9.98 -7.66 9.75
CA ALA A 21 -8.98 -7.01 10.58
C ALA A 21 -7.91 -8.01 11.03
N ARG A 22 -6.65 -7.59 11.08
CA ARG A 22 -5.49 -8.44 11.37
C ARG A 22 -4.66 -7.89 12.51
N SER A 23 -4.19 -8.78 13.37
CA SER A 23 -3.23 -8.47 14.41
C SER A 23 -1.83 -8.19 13.83
N VAL A 24 -0.99 -7.53 14.63
CA VAL A 24 0.44 -7.34 14.29
C VAL A 24 1.12 -8.67 13.98
N ARG A 25 0.76 -9.74 14.71
CA ARG A 25 1.29 -11.08 14.53
C ARG A 25 0.96 -11.64 13.15
N GLU A 26 -0.29 -11.58 12.74
CA GLU A 26 -0.72 -12.12 11.44
C GLU A 26 -0.07 -11.36 10.28
N VAL A 27 0.07 -10.04 10.39
CA VAL A 27 0.77 -9.23 9.39
C VAL A 27 2.27 -9.58 9.36
N HIS A 28 2.88 -9.75 10.53
CA HIS A 28 4.29 -10.12 10.64
C HIS A 28 4.59 -11.50 10.07
N GLU A 29 3.75 -12.50 10.37
CA GLU A 29 3.86 -13.86 9.84
C GLU A 29 3.74 -13.87 8.31
N GLU A 30 2.82 -13.09 7.75
CA GLU A 30 2.68 -12.97 6.29
C GLU A 30 3.90 -12.34 5.64
N LEU A 31 4.35 -11.18 6.14
CA LEU A 31 5.51 -10.50 5.58
C LEU A 31 6.81 -11.32 5.71
N SER A 32 6.90 -12.17 6.73
CA SER A 32 8.03 -13.07 6.92
C SER A 32 8.03 -14.26 5.97
N GLY A 33 6.86 -14.63 5.42
CA GLY A 33 6.73 -15.68 4.40
C GLY A 33 7.07 -15.22 2.99
N GLU A 34 7.02 -13.91 2.73
CA GLU A 34 7.29 -13.32 1.41
C GLU A 34 8.78 -13.04 1.18
N ASP A 35 9.48 -12.59 2.21
CA ASP A 35 10.90 -12.24 2.12
C ASP A 35 11.76 -13.46 2.41
N GLY A 36 12.11 -14.22 1.37
CA GLY A 36 13.02 -15.37 1.46
C GLY A 36 14.42 -15.08 2.03
N GLU A 37 14.78 -13.83 2.35
CA GLU A 37 16.14 -13.45 2.77
C GLU A 37 16.25 -12.54 4.01
N LYS A 38 15.14 -12.04 4.59
CA LYS A 38 15.23 -11.24 5.85
C LYS A 38 13.92 -11.21 6.64
N GLN A 39 13.87 -11.94 7.74
CA GLN A 39 12.76 -11.83 8.70
C GLN A 39 12.75 -10.42 9.32
N LEU A 40 11.66 -9.69 9.10
CA LEU A 40 11.40 -8.42 9.77
C LEU A 40 11.22 -8.68 11.28
N ALA A 41 11.73 -7.79 12.12
CA ALA A 41 11.43 -7.86 13.55
C ALA A 41 9.95 -7.53 13.80
N TYR A 42 9.30 -8.24 14.72
CA TYR A 42 7.90 -8.03 15.09
C TYR A 42 7.61 -6.57 15.49
N THR A 43 8.51 -5.95 16.26
CA THR A 43 8.38 -4.55 16.70
C THR A 43 8.49 -3.56 15.54
N THR A 44 9.15 -3.92 14.45
CA THR A 44 9.20 -3.10 13.22
C THR A 44 7.82 -3.07 12.58
N VAL A 45 7.17 -4.23 12.41
CA VAL A 45 5.79 -4.31 11.88
C VAL A 45 4.83 -3.55 12.78
N MET A 46 4.95 -3.72 14.10
CA MET A 46 4.15 -2.98 15.08
C MET A 46 4.30 -1.46 14.90
N THR A 47 5.54 -0.97 14.79
CA THR A 47 5.81 0.47 14.63
C THR A 47 5.27 1.02 13.31
N VAL A 48 5.35 0.23 12.23
CA VAL A 48 4.81 0.62 10.93
C VAL A 48 3.28 0.70 10.96
N LEU A 49 2.62 -0.29 11.55
CA LEU A 49 1.17 -0.27 11.74
C LEU A 49 0.71 0.94 12.56
N ASP A 50 1.45 1.27 13.63
CA ASP A 50 1.18 2.47 14.43
C ASP A 50 1.37 3.77 13.62
N ARG A 51 2.36 3.84 12.74
CA ARG A 51 2.56 5.00 11.84
C ARG A 51 1.45 5.12 10.82
N LEU A 52 1.03 4.01 10.22
CA LEU A 52 -0.08 3.98 9.27
C LEU A 52 -1.40 4.40 9.95
N ALA A 53 -1.61 3.98 11.21
CA ALA A 53 -2.78 4.40 11.99
C ALA A 53 -2.76 5.91 12.27
N LYS A 54 -1.60 6.48 12.60
CA LYS A 54 -1.43 7.94 12.76
C LYS A 54 -1.63 8.72 11.46
N LYS A 55 -1.49 8.07 10.30
CA LYS A 55 -1.75 8.64 8.98
C LYS A 55 -3.21 8.43 8.53
N ASP A 56 -4.07 7.86 9.37
CA ASP A 56 -5.45 7.48 9.05
C ASP A 56 -5.60 6.52 7.86
N LEU A 57 -4.53 5.78 7.52
CA LEU A 57 -4.52 4.81 6.42
C LEU A 57 -5.05 3.43 6.85
N VAL A 58 -4.98 3.15 8.15
CA VAL A 58 -5.54 1.95 8.77
C VAL A 58 -6.33 2.35 10.00
N MET A 59 -7.44 1.65 10.23
CA MET A 59 -8.14 1.70 11.51
C MET A 59 -7.51 0.71 12.46
N ARG A 60 -7.31 1.13 13.71
CA ARG A 60 -6.80 0.30 14.79
C ARG A 60 -7.85 0.14 15.87
N GLU A 61 -8.18 -1.10 16.18
CA GLU A 61 -9.18 -1.47 17.19
C GLU A 61 -8.57 -2.47 18.18
N ARG A 62 -9.08 -2.48 19.41
CA ARG A 62 -8.57 -3.37 20.46
C ARG A 62 -9.42 -4.63 20.49
N ASP A 63 -8.78 -5.78 20.35
CA ASP A 63 -9.40 -7.10 20.49
C ASP A 63 -8.75 -7.86 21.64
N GLY A 64 -9.44 -7.86 22.79
CA GLY A 64 -8.91 -8.33 24.06
C GLY A 64 -7.60 -7.64 24.47
N ARG A 65 -6.49 -8.38 24.38
CA ARG A 65 -5.13 -7.89 24.70
C ARG A 65 -4.32 -7.47 23.48
N ALA A 66 -4.82 -7.70 22.26
CA ALA A 66 -4.13 -7.40 21.02
C ALA A 66 -4.72 -6.14 20.34
N TRP A 67 -3.91 -5.51 19.50
CA TRP A 67 -4.38 -4.52 18.53
C TRP A 67 -4.59 -5.22 17.19
N ILE A 68 -5.75 -4.97 16.57
CA ILE A 68 -6.10 -5.41 15.23
C ILE A 68 -6.22 -4.20 14.31
N TYR A 69 -5.90 -4.41 13.04
CA TYR A 69 -5.77 -3.37 12.02
C TYR A 69 -6.54 -3.77 10.77
N ARG A 70 -7.25 -2.81 10.17
CA ARG A 70 -7.89 -2.98 8.86
C ARG A 70 -7.63 -1.76 7.99
N PRO A 71 -7.53 -1.89 6.66
CA PRO A 71 -7.40 -0.75 5.77
C PRO A 71 -8.54 0.26 5.96
N ALA A 72 -8.20 1.54 6.05
CA ALA A 72 -9.17 2.63 6.01
C ALA A 72 -9.34 3.22 4.61
N VAL A 73 -8.38 2.98 3.74
CA VAL A 73 -8.38 3.39 2.34
C VAL A 73 -8.19 2.20 1.43
N THR A 74 -8.71 2.29 0.20
CA THR A 74 -8.45 1.29 -0.84
C THR A 74 -7.06 1.49 -1.43
N GLN A 75 -6.48 0.45 -2.03
CA GLN A 75 -5.22 0.54 -2.76
C GLN A 75 -5.29 1.60 -3.87
N ALA A 76 -6.35 1.58 -4.67
CA ALA A 76 -6.55 2.56 -5.73
C ALA A 76 -6.57 4.00 -5.20
N ARG A 77 -7.21 4.24 -4.05
CA ARG A 77 -7.27 5.59 -3.46
C ARG A 77 -5.90 6.05 -2.98
N LEU A 78 -5.16 5.19 -2.29
CA LEU A 78 -3.83 5.54 -1.78
C LEU A 78 -2.87 5.87 -2.92
N ILE A 79 -2.80 5.01 -3.94
CA ILE A 79 -1.92 5.22 -5.10
C ILE A 79 -2.31 6.49 -5.85
N ALA A 80 -3.60 6.77 -6.04
CA ALA A 80 -4.05 8.01 -6.67
C ALA A 80 -3.63 9.26 -5.88
N ASP A 81 -3.73 9.22 -4.54
CA ASP A 81 -3.32 10.34 -3.68
C ASP A 81 -1.80 10.57 -3.74
N GLU A 82 -1.00 9.50 -3.83
CA GLU A 82 0.46 9.58 -3.99
C GLU A 82 0.85 10.13 -5.37
N MET A 83 0.23 9.64 -6.44
CA MET A 83 0.43 10.17 -7.79
C MET A 83 0.07 11.66 -7.85
N TYR A 84 -1.05 12.06 -7.25
CA TYR A 84 -1.44 13.45 -7.16
C TYR A 84 -0.41 14.29 -6.37
N ALA A 85 0.09 13.76 -5.25
CA ALA A 85 1.12 14.44 -4.45
C ALA A 85 2.44 14.63 -5.21
N LEU A 86 2.80 13.73 -6.13
CA LEU A 86 3.96 13.91 -7.02
C LEU A 86 3.71 14.94 -8.11
N LEU A 87 2.47 15.08 -8.58
CA LEU A 87 2.10 16.00 -9.66
C LEU A 87 1.85 17.44 -9.18
N VAL A 88 1.55 17.64 -7.89
CA VAL A 88 1.10 18.94 -7.37
C VAL A 88 2.17 20.04 -7.51
N ASP A 89 3.44 19.68 -7.38
CA ASP A 89 4.59 20.60 -7.47
C ASP A 89 5.15 20.71 -8.90
N VAL A 90 4.59 19.93 -9.84
CA VAL A 90 4.97 20.00 -11.26
C VAL A 90 4.21 21.13 -11.95
N ASP A 91 4.89 21.80 -12.89
CA ASP A 91 4.29 22.80 -13.78
C ASP A 91 2.97 22.27 -14.36
N PRO A 92 1.83 22.98 -14.16
CA PRO A 92 0.55 22.59 -14.73
C PRO A 92 0.57 22.29 -16.23
N SER A 93 1.45 22.93 -17.02
CA SER A 93 1.55 22.67 -18.47
C SER A 93 2.14 21.29 -18.80
N GLU A 94 2.98 20.73 -17.92
CA GLU A 94 3.63 19.42 -18.12
C GLU A 94 2.75 18.25 -17.64
N ARG A 95 1.75 18.51 -16.79
CA ARG A 95 0.90 17.45 -16.21
C ARG A 95 0.20 16.58 -17.25
N PRO A 96 -0.42 17.12 -18.33
CA PRO A 96 -1.03 16.28 -19.36
C PRO A 96 -0.02 15.34 -20.02
N ARG A 97 1.18 15.85 -20.34
CA ARG A 97 2.25 15.06 -20.93
C ARG A 97 2.70 13.92 -20.01
N ILE A 98 2.88 14.18 -18.72
CA ILE A 98 3.24 13.15 -17.74
C ILE A 98 2.16 12.06 -17.65
N LEU A 99 0.89 12.44 -17.69
CA LEU A 99 -0.22 11.48 -17.67
C LEU A 99 -0.29 10.64 -18.95
N ASP A 100 0.07 11.20 -20.11
CA ASP A 100 0.17 10.48 -21.36
C ASP A 100 1.34 9.47 -21.35
N GLU A 101 2.51 9.88 -20.85
CA GLU A 101 3.67 8.99 -20.65
C GLU A 101 3.33 7.84 -19.68
N LEU A 102 2.70 8.16 -18.55
CA LEU A 102 2.25 7.14 -17.59
C LEU A 102 1.26 6.16 -18.21
N ARG A 103 0.32 6.66 -19.02
CA ARG A 103 -0.65 5.80 -19.72
C ARG A 103 0.08 4.85 -20.67
N GLY A 104 1.07 5.35 -21.41
CA GLY A 104 1.91 4.51 -22.27
C GLY A 104 2.63 3.39 -21.49
N LEU A 105 3.15 3.69 -20.29
CA LEU A 105 3.77 2.69 -19.42
C LEU A 105 2.77 1.62 -18.94
N ILE A 106 1.58 2.03 -18.52
CA ILE A 106 0.53 1.10 -18.04
C ILE A 106 0.03 0.22 -19.19
N ASP A 107 -0.23 0.81 -20.37
CA ASP A 107 -0.72 0.06 -21.53
C ASP A 107 0.31 -0.93 -22.08
N GLY A 108 1.60 -0.66 -21.86
CA GLY A 108 2.72 -1.54 -22.20
C GLY A 108 3.07 -2.57 -21.12
N ASP A 109 2.39 -2.57 -19.97
CA ASP A 109 2.69 -3.49 -18.86
C ASP A 109 2.27 -4.94 -19.22
N PRO A 110 3.21 -5.90 -19.23
CA PRO A 110 2.91 -7.31 -19.48
C PRO A 110 1.85 -7.91 -18.54
N ALA A 111 1.71 -7.39 -17.31
CA ALA A 111 0.69 -7.83 -16.36
C ALA A 111 -0.74 -7.49 -16.84
N MET A 112 -0.91 -6.44 -17.65
CA MET A 112 -2.19 -6.03 -18.21
C MET A 112 -2.61 -6.84 -19.44
N GLU A 113 -1.65 -7.47 -20.12
CA GLU A 113 -1.89 -8.32 -21.30
C GLU A 113 -2.67 -9.60 -20.95
N GLY A 114 -2.49 -10.14 -19.74
CA GLY A 114 -3.23 -11.31 -19.24
C GLY A 114 -4.72 -11.04 -18.98
N LEU A 115 -5.08 -9.81 -18.60
CA LEU A 115 -6.46 -9.41 -18.35
C LEU A 115 -7.24 -9.14 -19.66
N ARG A 116 -6.56 -8.68 -20.71
CA ARG A 116 -7.16 -8.42 -22.04
C ARG A 116 -7.57 -9.69 -22.81
N ARG A 117 -6.95 -10.84 -22.51
CA ARG A 117 -7.26 -12.13 -23.17
C ARG A 117 -8.39 -12.93 -22.52
N SER A 118 -8.92 -12.45 -21.39
CA SER A 118 -9.95 -13.14 -20.62
C SER A 118 -11.33 -12.46 -20.69
N GLY A 119 -11.49 -11.48 -21.59
CA GLY A 119 -12.73 -10.73 -21.82
C GLY A 119 -13.37 -11.03 -23.17
#